data_AF-A0A6L5EG91-F1
#
_entry.id   AF-A0A6L5EG91-F1
#
_cell.length_a   1.000
_cell.length_b   1.000
_cell.length_c   1.000
_cell.angle_alpha   90.00
_cell.angle_beta   90.00
_cell.angle_gamma   90.00
#
_symmetry.space_group_name_H-M   'P 1'
#
loop_
_entity.id
_entity.type
_entity.pdbx_description
1 polymer ?
#
loop_
_entity_poly.entity_id
_entity_poly.type
_entity_poly.pdbx_seq_one_letter_code
_entity_poly.pdbx_strand_id
1 'polypeptide(L)'
;MITATELQELSRQVENANIARALAVKELVKETRDRQFSLWALFIGLFRETPARKKLNECELHLNLLLPKCRSIFLQYVVMSSLEEISKSPDCEIYQHLVNCWKEAQIKYNESGRRLKLAENARELLKTAKDECNSASTTEFLDMVTTSKAISILSAIDTSSASSSLKRAMGALKRLADEMPARQSPIDSNLPDDTLDLFVDLTINPVIDILSWLNIEKLDNAEVQCSKALKKLQTLLGQLGAEHDLRTKDYQSQLDTLKRIEQPYIKKVMRHIPENMKFKEPEYLQTIGMNP
;
A
#
# COMPACT_ATOMS: atom_id res chain seq x y z
N MET A 1 4.96 -21.58 -18.59
CA MET A 1 3.65 -22.00 -18.04
C MET A 1 3.97 -23.12 -17.08
N ILE A 2 3.77 -22.94 -15.77
CA ILE A 2 4.08 -23.99 -14.79
C ILE A 2 3.15 -25.16 -15.08
N THR A 3 3.72 -26.32 -15.37
CA THR A 3 2.95 -27.50 -15.74
C THR A 3 2.59 -28.32 -14.51
N ALA A 4 1.49 -29.08 -14.57
CA ALA A 4 1.12 -30.00 -13.49
C ALA A 4 2.26 -30.98 -13.14
N THR A 5 3.14 -31.27 -14.10
CA THR A 5 4.35 -32.09 -13.93
C THR A 5 5.43 -31.42 -13.07
N GLU A 6 5.63 -30.10 -13.18
CA GLU A 6 6.56 -29.37 -12.30
C GLU A 6 6.06 -29.36 -10.86
N LEU A 7 4.75 -29.16 -10.67
CA LEU A 7 4.11 -29.24 -9.36
C LEU A 7 4.25 -30.65 -8.76
N GLN A 8 4.09 -31.71 -9.54
CA GLN A 8 4.29 -33.09 -9.07
C GLN A 8 5.74 -33.38 -8.70
N GLU A 9 6.72 -32.88 -9.46
CA GLU A 9 8.13 -33.11 -9.17
C GLU A 9 8.57 -32.38 -7.88
N LEU A 10 8.13 -31.13 -7.70
CA LEU A 10 8.36 -30.40 -6.45
C LEU A 10 7.64 -31.08 -5.28
N SER A 11 6.46 -31.67 -5.50
CA SER A 11 5.69 -32.37 -4.47
C SER A 11 6.50 -33.56 -3.96
N ARG A 12 7.08 -34.32 -4.90
CA ARG A 12 7.99 -35.42 -4.61
C ARG A 12 9.25 -34.96 -3.86
N GLN A 13 9.81 -33.82 -4.21
CA GLN A 13 10.98 -33.25 -3.52
C GLN A 13 10.67 -32.87 -2.06
N VAL A 14 9.51 -32.26 -1.81
CA VAL A 14 9.05 -31.92 -0.46
C VAL A 14 8.77 -33.17 0.36
N GLU A 15 8.13 -34.18 -0.25
CA GLU A 15 7.88 -35.47 0.42
C GLU A 15 9.18 -36.17 0.81
N ASN A 16 10.14 -36.26 -0.12
CA ASN A 16 11.45 -36.83 0.14
C ASN A 16 12.22 -36.08 1.24
N ALA A 17 12.16 -34.75 1.24
CA ALA A 17 12.79 -33.93 2.28
C ALA A 17 12.14 -34.13 3.66
N ASN A 18 10.81 -34.27 3.72
CA ASN A 18 10.10 -34.59 4.95
C ASN A 18 10.41 -36.00 5.47
N ILE A 19 10.52 -37.00 4.57
CA ILE A 19 10.95 -38.36 4.93
C ILE A 19 12.39 -38.33 5.48
N ALA A 20 13.30 -37.62 4.81
CA ALA A 20 14.70 -37.48 5.26
C ALA A 20 14.79 -36.83 6.65
N ARG A 21 14.00 -35.77 6.90
CA ARG A 21 13.91 -35.15 8.24
C ARG A 21 13.37 -36.13 9.28
N ALA A 22 12.30 -36.87 8.96
CA ALA A 22 11.74 -37.85 9.90
C ALA A 22 12.74 -38.96 10.25
N LEU A 23 13.55 -39.40 9.29
CA LEU A 23 14.66 -40.33 9.52
C LEU A 23 15.76 -39.69 10.39
N ALA A 24 16.16 -38.45 10.13
CA ALA A 24 17.14 -37.74 10.94
C ALA A 24 16.69 -37.54 12.40
N VAL A 25 15.39 -37.27 12.62
CA VAL A 25 14.80 -37.23 13.98
C VAL A 25 14.89 -38.59 14.66
N LYS A 26 14.55 -39.68 13.97
CA LYS A 26 14.66 -41.04 14.53
C LYS A 26 16.11 -41.39 14.87
N GLU A 27 17.07 -41.04 14.01
CA GLU A 27 18.51 -41.21 14.28
C GLU A 27 18.95 -40.42 15.51
N LEU A 28 18.51 -39.16 15.65
CA LEU A 28 18.82 -38.33 16.81
C LEU A 28 18.24 -38.90 18.11
N VAL A 29 16.99 -39.39 18.09
CA VAL A 29 16.34 -40.02 19.25
C VAL A 29 17.09 -41.29 19.66
N LYS A 30 17.49 -42.13 18.69
CA LYS A 30 18.29 -43.32 18.95
C LYS A 30 19.64 -42.97 19.56
N GLU A 31 20.36 -42.02 18.97
CA GLU A 31 21.65 -41.55 19.46
C GLU A 31 21.54 -40.96 20.88
N THR A 32 20.47 -40.22 21.17
CA THR A 32 20.21 -39.67 22.51
C THR A 32 19.93 -40.79 23.52
N ARG A 33 19.16 -41.81 23.14
CA ARG A 33 18.89 -42.99 23.98
C ARG A 33 20.15 -43.81 24.23
N ASP A 34 21.00 -44.00 23.23
CA ASP A 34 22.25 -44.76 23.40
C ASP A 34 23.22 -44.01 24.34
N ARG A 35 23.20 -42.68 24.33
CA ARG A 35 24.02 -41.81 25.20
C ARG A 35 23.47 -41.64 26.62
N GLN A 36 22.19 -41.95 26.86
CA GLN A 36 21.55 -41.87 28.18
C GLN A 36 22.30 -42.66 29.26
N PHE A 37 23.02 -43.72 28.88
CA PHE A 37 23.78 -44.57 29.79
C PHE A 37 25.15 -43.97 30.20
N SER A 38 25.53 -42.80 29.68
CA SER A 38 26.79 -42.12 30.03
C SER A 38 26.59 -40.60 30.18
N LEU A 39 26.73 -40.11 31.42
CA LEU A 39 26.67 -38.67 31.75
C LEU A 39 27.72 -37.84 30.98
N TRP A 40 28.90 -38.41 30.73
CA TRP A 40 29.95 -37.78 29.93
C TRP A 40 29.57 -37.65 28.45
N ALA A 41 28.87 -38.63 27.88
CA ALA A 41 28.40 -38.58 26.50
C ALA A 41 27.23 -37.60 26.31
N LEU A 42 26.37 -37.45 27.33
CA LEU A 42 25.36 -36.39 27.40
C LEU A 42 26.00 -35.00 27.47
N PHE A 43 27.02 -34.83 28.31
CA PHE A 43 27.74 -33.56 28.44
C PHE A 43 28.44 -33.17 27.13
N ILE A 44 29.18 -34.10 26.49
CA ILE A 44 29.82 -33.85 25.19
C ILE A 44 28.78 -33.56 24.09
N GLY A 45 27.62 -34.23 24.11
CA GLY A 45 26.53 -33.96 23.16
C GLY A 45 25.85 -32.60 23.33
N LEU A 46 25.99 -31.98 24.50
CA LEU A 46 25.49 -30.63 24.79
C LEU A 46 26.40 -29.54 24.23
N PHE A 47 27.71 -29.79 24.19
CA PHE A 47 28.72 -28.82 23.73
C PHE A 47 29.26 -29.08 22.32
N ARG A 48 29.04 -30.27 21.75
CA ARG A 48 29.55 -30.66 20.43
C ARG A 48 28.39 -31.13 19.55
N GLU A 49 28.22 -30.50 18.39
CA GLU A 49 27.21 -30.93 17.41
C GLU A 49 27.44 -32.41 17.04
N THR A 50 26.43 -33.24 17.32
CA THR A 50 26.47 -34.66 16.98
C THR A 50 26.23 -34.84 15.48
N PRO A 51 26.73 -35.92 14.86
CA PRO A 51 26.48 -36.16 13.44
C PRO A 51 24.99 -36.25 13.11
N ALA A 52 24.14 -36.80 14.00
CA ALA A 52 22.69 -36.82 13.77
C ALA A 52 22.07 -35.42 13.88
N ARG A 53 22.56 -34.57 14.80
CA ARG A 53 22.09 -33.19 14.93
C ARG A 53 22.49 -32.34 13.72
N LYS A 54 23.69 -32.55 13.18
CA LYS A 54 24.15 -31.90 11.95
C LYS A 54 23.28 -32.31 10.75
N LYS A 55 22.99 -33.61 10.58
CA LYS A 55 22.07 -34.10 9.55
C LYS A 55 20.66 -33.50 9.68
N LEU A 56 20.14 -33.39 10.90
CA LEU A 56 18.85 -32.74 11.15
C LEU A 56 18.88 -31.27 10.71
N ASN A 57 19.90 -30.51 11.13
CA ASN A 57 20.06 -29.11 10.76
C ASN A 57 20.17 -28.92 9.23
N GLU A 58 20.90 -29.79 8.54
CA GLU A 58 21.00 -29.79 7.06
C GLU A 58 19.65 -30.08 6.39
N CYS A 59 18.89 -31.06 6.90
CA CYS A 59 17.54 -31.36 6.40
C CYS A 59 16.56 -30.20 6.64
N GLU A 60 16.63 -29.56 7.81
CA GLU A 60 15.79 -28.40 8.14
C GLU A 60 16.16 -27.18 7.30
N LEU A 61 17.45 -26.93 7.08
CA LEU A 61 17.91 -25.87 6.17
C LEU A 61 17.39 -26.11 4.75
N HIS A 62 17.49 -27.34 4.25
CA HIS A 62 17.00 -27.71 2.93
C HIS A 62 15.49 -27.50 2.80
N LEU A 63 14.70 -27.91 3.80
CA LEU A 63 13.26 -27.66 3.85
C LEU A 63 12.93 -26.16 3.91
N ASN A 64 13.66 -25.39 4.71
CA ASN A 64 13.47 -23.94 4.84
C ASN A 64 13.76 -23.19 3.52
N LEU A 65 14.65 -23.71 2.68
CA LEU A 65 14.92 -23.15 1.34
C LEU A 65 13.91 -23.62 0.29
N LEU A 66 13.38 -24.83 0.43
CA LEU A 66 12.42 -25.41 -0.51
C LEU A 66 11.00 -24.87 -0.31
N LEU A 67 10.54 -24.72 0.93
CA LEU A 67 9.16 -24.31 1.24
C LEU A 67 8.76 -22.96 0.63
N PRO A 68 9.58 -21.90 0.67
CA PRO A 68 9.26 -20.63 0.01
C PRO A 68 9.12 -20.77 -1.51
N LYS A 69 10.00 -21.56 -2.14
CA LYS A 69 9.93 -21.83 -3.59
C LYS A 69 8.68 -22.62 -3.97
N CYS A 70 8.33 -23.63 -3.17
CA CYS A 70 7.10 -24.39 -3.37
C CYS A 70 5.87 -23.50 -3.23
N ARG A 71 5.85 -22.61 -2.23
CA ARG A 71 4.76 -21.66 -2.03
C ARG A 71 4.60 -20.70 -3.21
N SER A 72 5.70 -20.13 -3.73
CA SER A 72 5.62 -19.22 -4.88
C SER A 72 5.11 -19.93 -6.14
N ILE A 73 5.58 -21.15 -6.41
CA ILE A 73 5.18 -21.93 -7.57
C ILE A 73 3.73 -22.40 -7.44
N PHE A 74 3.32 -22.85 -6.25
CA PHE A 74 1.93 -23.18 -5.94
C PHE A 74 1.00 -21.99 -6.21
N LEU A 75 1.34 -20.80 -5.71
CA LEU A 75 0.51 -19.60 -5.91
C LEU A 75 0.39 -19.25 -7.39
N GLN A 76 1.51 -19.27 -8.13
CA GLN A 76 1.50 -19.02 -9.57
C GLN A 76 0.65 -20.05 -10.33
N TYR A 77 0.77 -21.33 -10.00
CA TYR A 77 -0.02 -22.40 -10.60
C TYR A 77 -1.52 -22.21 -10.33
N VAL A 78 -1.91 -22.00 -9.07
CA VAL A 78 -3.32 -21.76 -8.70
C VAL A 78 -3.89 -20.60 -9.48
N VAL A 79 -3.15 -19.49 -9.60
CA VAL A 79 -3.61 -18.31 -10.30
C VAL A 79 -3.75 -18.55 -11.79
N MET A 80 -2.70 -19.06 -12.44
CA MET A 80 -2.71 -19.31 -13.89
C MET A 80 -3.81 -20.30 -14.28
N SER A 81 -3.91 -21.42 -13.55
CA SER A 81 -4.92 -22.44 -13.85
C SER A 81 -6.35 -21.95 -13.55
N SER A 82 -6.55 -21.14 -12.50
CA SER A 82 -7.89 -20.60 -12.21
C SER A 82 -8.33 -19.59 -13.28
N LEU A 83 -7.40 -18.75 -13.76
CA LEU A 83 -7.68 -17.81 -14.86
C LEU A 83 -7.95 -18.55 -16.17
N GLU A 84 -7.22 -19.64 -16.45
CA GLU A 84 -7.46 -20.47 -17.63
C GLU A 84 -8.85 -21.14 -17.58
N GLU A 85 -9.27 -21.62 -16.41
CA GLU A 85 -10.61 -22.16 -16.19
C GLU A 85 -11.70 -21.10 -16.39
N ILE A 86 -11.48 -19.88 -15.90
CA ILE A 86 -12.40 -18.75 -16.12
C ILE A 86 -12.47 -18.40 -17.61
N SER A 87 -11.34 -18.39 -18.33
CA SER A 87 -11.33 -18.06 -19.76
C SER A 87 -12.09 -19.05 -20.64
N LYS A 88 -12.25 -20.29 -20.18
CA LYS A 88 -12.99 -21.35 -20.85
C LYS A 88 -14.46 -21.41 -20.41
N SER A 89 -14.84 -20.63 -19.39
CA SER A 89 -16.18 -20.57 -18.82
C SER A 89 -17.05 -19.53 -19.55
N PRO A 90 -18.39 -19.71 -19.58
CA PRO A 90 -19.31 -18.66 -20.02
C PRO A 90 -19.17 -17.35 -19.20
N ASP A 91 -18.61 -17.42 -17.99
CA ASP A 91 -18.43 -16.25 -17.11
C ASP A 91 -17.25 -15.35 -17.53
N CYS A 92 -16.50 -15.68 -18.58
CA CYS A 92 -15.29 -14.97 -19.00
C CYS A 92 -15.55 -13.47 -19.25
N GLU A 93 -16.61 -13.12 -19.98
CA GLU A 93 -16.94 -11.73 -20.30
C GLU A 93 -17.32 -10.93 -19.05
N ILE A 94 -18.12 -11.54 -18.17
CA ILE A 94 -18.53 -10.94 -16.88
C ILE A 94 -17.31 -10.71 -16.00
N TYR A 95 -16.41 -11.70 -15.93
CA TYR A 95 -15.17 -11.59 -15.17
C TYR A 95 -14.28 -10.47 -15.70
N GLN A 96 -14.06 -10.38 -17.01
CA GLN A 96 -13.26 -9.31 -17.62
C GLN A 96 -13.84 -7.92 -17.32
N HIS A 97 -15.16 -7.76 -17.42
CA HIS A 97 -15.83 -6.52 -17.07
C HIS A 97 -15.58 -6.14 -15.61
N LEU A 98 -15.78 -7.06 -14.67
CA LEU A 98 -15.59 -6.80 -13.24
C LEU A 98 -14.13 -6.49 -12.89
N VAL A 99 -13.17 -7.12 -13.58
CA VAL A 99 -11.74 -6.80 -13.44
C VAL A 99 -11.46 -5.37 -13.87
N ASN A 100 -12.07 -4.91 -14.96
CA ASN A 100 -11.93 -3.52 -15.41
C ASN A 100 -12.56 -2.56 -14.40
N CYS A 101 -13.79 -2.82 -13.93
CA CYS A 101 -14.43 -2.00 -12.90
C CYS A 101 -13.59 -1.89 -11.63
N TRP A 102 -12.98 -3.00 -11.18
CA TRP A 102 -12.10 -2.98 -10.01
C TRP A 102 -10.81 -2.22 -10.24
N LYS A 103 -10.18 -2.35 -11.41
CA LYS A 103 -8.98 -1.56 -11.76
C LYS A 103 -9.29 -0.07 -11.75
N GLU A 104 -10.41 0.33 -12.32
CA GLU A 104 -10.87 1.72 -12.28
C GLU A 104 -11.14 2.19 -10.85
N ALA A 105 -11.82 1.38 -10.03
CA ALA A 105 -12.05 1.68 -8.62
C ALA A 105 -10.73 1.80 -7.84
N GLN A 106 -9.74 0.94 -8.13
CA GLN A 106 -8.41 0.98 -7.52
C GLN A 106 -7.66 2.27 -7.89
N ILE A 107 -7.70 2.68 -9.16
CA ILE A 107 -7.09 3.94 -9.62
C ILE A 107 -7.73 5.11 -8.86
N LYS A 108 -9.06 5.20 -8.83
CA LYS A 108 -9.81 6.27 -8.14
C LYS A 108 -9.55 6.27 -6.62
N TYR A 109 -9.45 5.10 -6.00
CA TYR A 109 -9.07 4.95 -4.59
C TYR A 109 -7.65 5.48 -4.32
N ASN A 110 -6.68 5.11 -5.15
CA ASN A 110 -5.30 5.56 -5.00
C ASN A 110 -5.16 7.08 -5.23
N GLU A 111 -5.84 7.63 -6.23
CA GLU A 111 -5.86 9.07 -6.51
C GLU A 111 -6.48 9.87 -5.36
N SER A 112 -7.66 9.48 -4.87
CA SER A 112 -8.30 10.14 -3.73
C SER A 112 -7.42 10.10 -2.48
N GLY A 113 -6.81 8.96 -2.17
CA GLY A 113 -5.88 8.82 -1.05
C GLY A 113 -4.62 9.68 -1.20
N ARG A 114 -4.10 9.83 -2.42
CA ARG A 114 -2.97 10.74 -2.71
C ARG A 114 -3.35 12.20 -2.47
N ARG A 115 -4.51 12.65 -2.96
CA ARG A 115 -5.00 14.02 -2.76
C ARG A 115 -5.22 14.33 -1.29
N LEU A 116 -5.84 13.42 -0.55
CA LEU A 116 -6.06 13.56 0.88
C LEU A 116 -4.74 13.75 1.64
N LYS A 117 -3.73 12.90 1.37
CA LYS A 117 -2.39 13.02 1.97
C LYS A 117 -1.70 14.35 1.65
N LEU A 118 -1.85 14.84 0.41
CA LEU A 118 -1.29 16.14 0.02
C LEU A 118 -1.99 17.29 0.75
N ALA A 119 -3.30 17.22 0.92
CA ALA A 119 -4.07 18.20 1.67
C ALA A 119 -3.72 18.19 3.17
N GLU A 120 -3.53 17.02 3.77
CA GLU A 120 -3.08 16.87 5.17
C GLU A 120 -1.68 17.46 5.36
N ASN A 121 -0.77 17.16 4.45
CA ASN A 121 0.58 17.74 4.47
C ASN A 121 0.55 19.27 4.31
N ALA A 122 -0.28 19.80 3.40
CA ALA A 122 -0.45 21.23 3.25
C ALA A 122 -1.02 21.87 4.53
N ARG A 123 -1.92 21.19 5.25
CA ARG A 123 -2.48 21.66 6.52
C ARG A 123 -1.40 21.76 7.60
N GLU A 124 -0.59 20.72 7.77
CA GLU A 124 0.47 20.72 8.78
C GLU A 124 1.50 21.83 8.49
N LEU A 125 1.91 21.99 7.23
CA LEU A 125 2.86 23.04 6.85
C LEU A 125 2.27 24.45 7.00
N LEU A 126 0.99 24.65 6.69
CA LEU A 126 0.30 25.92 6.94
C LEU A 126 0.18 26.24 8.43
N LYS A 127 -0.05 25.23 9.27
CA LYS A 127 -0.13 25.39 10.72
C LYS A 127 1.23 25.81 11.29
N THR A 128 2.30 25.13 10.89
CA THR A 128 3.67 25.53 11.25
C THR A 128 3.99 26.95 10.79
N ALA A 129 3.63 27.30 9.55
CA ALA A 129 3.85 28.65 9.04
C ALA A 129 3.08 29.71 9.85
N LYS A 130 1.83 29.41 10.24
CA LYS A 130 1.04 30.27 11.11
C LYS A 130 1.73 30.47 12.47
N ASP A 131 2.12 29.38 13.13
CA ASP A 131 2.68 29.43 14.48
C ASP A 131 4.03 30.19 14.51
N GLU A 132 4.85 30.03 13.47
CA GLU A 132 6.10 30.78 13.31
C GLU A 132 5.87 32.25 12.95
N CYS A 133 4.84 32.58 12.16
CA CYS A 133 4.47 33.99 11.89
C CYS A 133 3.96 34.68 13.16
N ASN A 134 3.16 33.99 13.98
CA ASN A 134 2.68 34.50 15.26
C ASN A 134 3.85 34.74 16.25
N SER A 135 4.82 33.83 16.28
CA SER A 135 6.00 33.92 17.16
C SER A 135 7.01 34.99 16.73
N ALA A 136 6.99 35.41 15.47
CA ALA A 136 7.89 36.43 14.92
C ALA A 136 7.40 37.88 15.14
N SER A 137 6.20 38.07 15.71
CA SER A 137 5.70 39.36 16.19
C SER A 137 6.53 39.80 17.42
N THR A 138 7.54 40.66 17.31
CA THR A 138 7.29 42.12 17.32
C THR A 138 8.49 43.01 16.90
N THR A 139 9.68 42.51 16.56
CA THR A 139 10.85 43.42 16.38
C THR A 139 11.82 43.12 15.23
N GLU A 140 12.02 41.86 14.81
CA GLU A 140 13.02 41.55 13.75
C GLU A 140 12.45 41.55 12.32
N PHE A 141 11.14 41.36 12.15
CA PHE A 141 10.54 41.19 10.81
C PHE A 141 10.11 42.50 10.13
N LEU A 142 9.87 43.56 10.92
CA LEU A 142 9.50 44.88 10.40
C LEU A 142 10.64 45.53 9.61
N ASP A 143 11.90 45.27 9.97
CA ASP A 143 13.08 45.80 9.30
C ASP A 143 13.35 45.13 7.93
N MET A 144 12.78 43.94 7.73
CA MET A 144 13.04 43.09 6.56
C MET A 144 12.16 43.42 5.34
N VAL A 145 10.99 44.06 5.52
CA VAL A 145 10.02 44.29 4.43
C VAL A 145 10.04 45.72 3.89
N THR A 146 10.44 46.71 4.69
CA THR A 146 10.60 48.10 4.25
C THR A 146 11.67 48.26 3.16
N THR A 147 12.63 47.33 3.10
CA THR A 147 13.74 47.33 2.12
C THR A 147 13.41 46.66 0.78
N SER A 148 12.24 46.03 0.63
CA SER A 148 11.88 45.25 -0.56
C SER A 148 10.47 45.59 -1.07
N LYS A 149 10.35 46.68 -1.84
CA LYS A 149 9.14 46.95 -2.62
C LYS A 149 9.05 45.98 -3.79
N ALA A 150 7.98 45.20 -3.79
CA ALA A 150 7.33 44.56 -4.93
C ALA A 150 8.23 43.80 -5.92
N ILE A 151 7.93 42.50 -6.03
CA ILE A 151 8.42 41.51 -7.02
C ILE A 151 9.46 40.56 -6.42
N SER A 152 9.01 39.34 -6.15
CA SER A 152 9.74 38.12 -5.77
C SER A 152 9.71 37.71 -4.29
N ILE A 153 8.50 37.40 -3.79
CA ILE A 153 8.30 36.58 -2.58
C ILE A 153 9.05 35.21 -2.68
N LEU A 154 9.41 34.76 -3.89
CA LEU A 154 10.12 33.51 -4.12
C LEU A 154 11.65 33.56 -3.91
N SER A 155 12.30 34.73 -4.01
CA SER A 155 13.76 34.85 -4.02
C SER A 155 14.38 35.86 -3.05
N ALA A 156 13.59 36.66 -2.32
CA ALA A 156 14.12 37.66 -1.38
C ALA A 156 13.98 37.28 0.10
N ILE A 157 13.76 35.99 0.43
CA ILE A 157 13.48 35.60 1.82
C ILE A 157 14.32 34.41 2.27
N ASP A 158 15.51 34.71 2.78
CA ASP A 158 16.54 33.73 3.14
C ASP A 158 16.99 33.77 4.61
N THR A 159 16.33 34.51 5.52
CA THR A 159 16.88 34.72 6.87
C THR A 159 15.94 34.52 8.07
N SER A 160 14.72 34.00 7.92
CA SER A 160 13.84 33.70 9.07
C SER A 160 13.08 32.37 8.96
N SER A 161 12.90 31.69 10.09
CA SER A 161 12.12 30.44 10.20
C SER A 161 10.74 30.59 9.58
N ALA A 162 10.00 31.63 9.96
CA ALA A 162 8.64 31.89 9.50
C ALA A 162 8.52 32.00 7.97
N SER A 163 9.49 32.63 7.30
CA SER A 163 9.47 32.67 5.83
C SER A 163 9.77 31.32 5.20
N SER A 164 10.72 30.57 5.75
CA SER A 164 11.04 29.24 5.25
C SER A 164 9.82 28.31 5.34
N SER A 165 9.02 28.46 6.41
CA SER A 165 7.78 27.72 6.61
C SER A 165 6.65 28.19 5.69
N LEU A 166 6.50 29.49 5.46
CA LEU A 166 5.57 30.02 4.45
C LEU A 166 5.89 29.49 3.05
N LYS A 167 7.17 29.48 2.64
CA LYS A 167 7.60 28.94 1.34
C LYS A 167 7.30 27.45 1.22
N ARG A 168 7.50 26.67 2.29
CA ARG A 168 7.14 25.24 2.34
C ARG A 168 5.63 25.03 2.25
N ALA A 169 4.85 25.82 2.98
CA ALA A 169 3.38 25.76 2.94
C ALA A 169 2.84 26.11 1.54
N MET A 170 3.33 27.18 0.91
CA MET A 170 2.97 27.51 -0.47
C MET A 170 3.38 26.42 -1.46
N GLY A 171 4.56 25.82 -1.29
CA GLY A 171 5.01 24.70 -2.12
C GLY A 171 4.11 23.47 -1.98
N ALA A 172 3.61 23.17 -0.78
CA ALA A 172 2.68 22.08 -0.55
C ALA A 172 1.28 22.36 -1.11
N LEU A 173 0.77 23.60 -0.96
CA LEU A 173 -0.50 24.02 -1.58
C LEU A 173 -0.43 23.98 -3.10
N LYS A 174 0.72 24.34 -3.70
CA LYS A 174 0.95 24.22 -5.13
C LYS A 174 0.90 22.76 -5.58
N ARG A 175 1.59 21.85 -4.88
CA ARG A 175 1.55 20.41 -5.18
C ARG A 175 0.15 19.83 -5.05
N LEU A 176 -0.63 20.28 -4.06
CA LEU A 176 -2.03 19.91 -3.93
C LEU A 176 -2.82 20.40 -5.15
N ALA A 177 -2.67 21.68 -5.52
CA ALA A 177 -3.36 22.29 -6.65
C ALA A 177 -3.01 21.62 -7.99
N ASP A 178 -1.75 21.23 -8.18
CA ASP A 178 -1.27 20.54 -9.39
C ASP A 178 -1.86 19.12 -9.54
N GLU A 179 -2.24 18.47 -8.43
CA GLU A 179 -2.83 17.11 -8.39
C GLU A 179 -4.36 17.12 -8.36
N MET A 180 -4.97 18.30 -8.25
CA MET A 180 -6.39 18.45 -8.48
C MET A 180 -6.66 18.34 -9.98
N PRO A 181 -7.69 17.59 -10.40
CA PRO A 181 -7.96 17.38 -11.82
C PRO A 181 -8.24 18.72 -12.52
N ALA A 182 -7.41 19.07 -13.51
CA ALA A 182 -7.76 20.11 -14.48
C ALA A 182 -8.89 19.57 -15.37
N ARG A 183 -9.99 20.32 -15.49
CA ARG A 183 -11.18 19.93 -16.25
C ARG A 183 -10.82 19.32 -17.62
N GLN A 184 -11.17 18.06 -17.85
CA GLN A 184 -11.60 17.53 -19.15
C GLN A 184 -12.05 16.06 -19.04
N SER A 185 -13.35 15.83 -18.84
CA SER A 185 -14.11 14.81 -19.60
C SER A 185 -15.57 14.72 -19.12
N PRO A 186 -16.49 14.31 -20.02
CA PRO A 186 -17.91 14.24 -19.75
C PRO A 186 -18.21 13.23 -18.64
N ILE A 187 -19.18 13.61 -17.81
CA ILE A 187 -19.70 12.85 -16.67
C ILE A 187 -20.14 11.46 -17.16
N ASP A 188 -19.53 10.42 -16.61
CA ASP A 188 -19.94 9.03 -16.81
C ASP A 188 -21.16 8.76 -15.91
N SER A 189 -22.30 8.46 -16.51
CA SER A 189 -23.65 8.57 -15.93
C SER A 189 -24.04 7.45 -14.95
N ASN A 190 -23.07 6.75 -14.35
CA ASN A 190 -23.30 5.58 -13.49
C ASN A 190 -23.01 5.82 -11.99
N LEU A 191 -22.99 7.08 -11.58
CA LEU A 191 -22.75 7.48 -10.19
C LEU A 191 -24.07 7.91 -9.53
N PRO A 192 -24.40 7.44 -8.31
CA PRO A 192 -25.61 7.85 -7.60
C PRO A 192 -25.61 9.37 -7.34
N ASP A 193 -26.78 9.99 -7.40
CA ASP A 193 -26.99 11.45 -7.43
C ASP A 193 -26.18 12.23 -6.37
N ASP A 194 -26.11 11.71 -5.14
CA ASP A 194 -25.36 12.32 -4.03
C ASP A 194 -23.84 12.42 -4.28
N THR A 195 -23.29 11.56 -5.15
CA THR A 195 -21.87 11.58 -5.52
C THR A 195 -21.58 12.58 -6.63
N LEU A 196 -22.55 12.85 -7.50
CA LEU A 196 -22.46 13.92 -8.48
C LEU A 196 -22.44 15.26 -7.77
N ASP A 197 -23.27 15.45 -6.74
CA ASP A 197 -23.29 16.69 -5.94
C ASP A 197 -21.96 16.96 -5.22
N LEU A 198 -21.34 15.94 -4.59
CA LEU A 198 -20.02 16.13 -3.95
C LEU A 198 -18.90 16.40 -4.95
N PHE A 199 -18.94 15.76 -6.13
CA PHE A 199 -18.01 16.03 -7.24
C PHE A 199 -18.23 17.43 -7.84
N VAL A 200 -19.48 17.87 -7.98
CA VAL A 200 -19.84 19.21 -8.44
C VAL A 200 -19.35 20.27 -7.44
N ASP A 201 -19.46 20.01 -6.13
CA ASP A 201 -18.98 20.91 -5.08
C ASP A 201 -17.45 21.06 -5.06
N LEU A 202 -16.70 19.99 -5.29
CA LEU A 202 -15.24 20.02 -5.41
C LEU A 202 -14.75 20.65 -6.72
N THR A 203 -15.61 20.75 -7.74
CA THR A 203 -15.23 21.19 -9.10
C THR A 203 -15.51 22.66 -9.41
N ILE A 204 -15.92 23.45 -8.40
CA ILE A 204 -15.92 24.92 -8.47
C ILE A 204 -14.50 25.44 -8.18
N ASN A 205 -13.63 25.26 -9.18
CA ASN A 205 -12.34 25.93 -9.38
C ASN A 205 -11.36 26.04 -8.16
N PRO A 206 -10.99 24.92 -7.51
CA PRO A 206 -10.09 24.94 -6.35
C PRO A 206 -8.65 25.33 -6.71
N VAL A 207 -8.18 25.08 -7.94
CA VAL A 207 -6.76 25.32 -8.33
C VAL A 207 -6.38 26.81 -8.27
N ILE A 208 -7.28 27.69 -8.72
CA ILE A 208 -7.07 29.14 -8.70
C ILE A 208 -7.33 29.69 -7.29
N ASP A 209 -8.33 29.15 -6.57
CA ASP A 209 -8.65 29.64 -5.23
C ASP A 209 -7.57 29.23 -4.21
N ILE A 210 -7.06 27.97 -4.22
CA ILE A 210 -6.07 27.44 -3.25
C ILE A 210 -4.82 28.31 -3.13
N LEU A 211 -4.25 28.76 -4.26
CA LEU A 211 -3.07 29.62 -4.25
C LEU A 211 -3.40 31.08 -3.90
N SER A 212 -4.61 31.54 -4.23
CA SER A 212 -5.09 32.87 -3.86
C SER A 212 -5.39 33.02 -2.36
N TRP A 213 -5.56 31.91 -1.63
CA TRP A 213 -5.79 31.92 -0.17
C TRP A 213 -4.63 32.55 0.62
N LEU A 214 -3.44 32.64 0.03
CA LEU A 214 -2.27 33.28 0.62
C LEU A 214 -1.87 34.53 -0.18
N ASN A 215 -2.80 35.46 -0.38
CA ASN A 215 -2.44 36.80 -0.84
C ASN A 215 -1.87 37.63 0.32
N ILE A 216 -0.57 37.47 0.58
CA ILE A 216 0.15 38.12 1.68
C ILE A 216 0.66 39.48 1.18
N GLU A 217 -0.23 40.47 1.13
CA GLU A 217 0.13 41.83 0.70
C GLU A 217 0.79 42.64 1.86
N LYS A 218 0.61 42.21 3.12
CA LYS A 218 1.27 42.76 4.33
C LYS A 218 1.49 41.68 5.39
N LEU A 219 2.61 41.76 6.11
CA LEU A 219 3.06 40.75 7.07
C LEU A 219 2.23 40.67 8.35
N ASP A 220 1.72 41.81 8.82
CA ASP A 220 0.77 41.92 9.95
C ASP A 220 -0.54 41.14 9.69
N ASN A 221 -0.76 40.75 8.43
CA ASN A 221 -1.89 39.97 7.96
C ASN A 221 -1.50 38.52 7.59
N ALA A 222 -0.21 38.13 7.66
CA ALA A 222 0.24 36.79 7.23
C ALA A 222 -0.33 35.68 8.11
N GLU A 223 -0.34 35.85 9.44
CA GLU A 223 -0.99 34.91 10.37
C GLU A 223 -2.51 34.81 10.11
N VAL A 224 -3.14 35.95 9.84
CA VAL A 224 -4.57 36.04 9.52
C VAL A 224 -4.87 35.34 8.19
N GLN A 225 -4.02 35.49 7.17
CA GLN A 225 -4.15 34.82 5.88
C GLN A 225 -3.88 33.32 5.98
N CYS A 226 -2.84 32.89 6.72
CA CYS A 226 -2.63 31.48 7.04
C CYS A 226 -3.82 30.89 7.79
N SER A 227 -4.41 31.62 8.74
CA SER A 227 -5.61 31.19 9.45
C SER A 227 -6.83 31.06 8.53
N LYS A 228 -7.01 31.96 7.56
CA LYS A 228 -8.06 31.87 6.54
C LYS A 228 -7.84 30.69 5.59
N ALA A 229 -6.60 30.50 5.12
CA ALA A 229 -6.21 29.38 4.27
C ALA A 229 -6.41 28.04 4.99
N LEU A 230 -6.05 27.95 6.28
CA LEU A 230 -6.29 26.78 7.10
C LEU A 230 -7.78 26.44 7.23
N LYS A 231 -8.65 27.45 7.46
CA LYS A 231 -10.10 27.22 7.52
C LYS A 231 -10.65 26.68 6.20
N LYS A 232 -10.27 27.28 5.08
CA LYS A 232 -10.69 26.80 3.74
C LYS A 232 -10.15 25.40 3.43
N LEU A 233 -8.89 25.14 3.76
CA LEU A 233 -8.27 23.82 3.61
C LEU A 233 -8.92 22.77 4.50
N GLN A 234 -9.39 23.13 5.69
CA GLN A 234 -10.11 22.22 6.58
C GLN A 234 -11.46 21.79 5.97
N THR A 235 -12.17 22.70 5.31
CA THR A 235 -13.38 22.35 4.54
C THR A 235 -13.05 21.40 3.38
N LEU A 236 -12.00 21.71 2.61
CA LEU A 236 -11.54 20.86 1.50
C LEU A 236 -11.12 19.46 1.99
N LEU A 237 -10.45 19.38 3.15
CA LEU A 237 -10.09 18.11 3.78
C LEU A 237 -11.32 17.28 4.17
N GLY A 238 -12.39 17.91 4.66
CA GLY A 238 -13.64 17.22 4.93
C GLY A 238 -14.25 16.62 3.66
N GLN A 239 -14.25 17.38 2.56
CA GLN A 239 -14.75 16.93 1.27
C GLN A 239 -13.89 15.80 0.67
N LEU A 240 -12.56 15.96 0.67
CA LEU A 240 -11.62 14.93 0.20
C LEU A 240 -11.68 13.66 1.07
N GLY A 241 -11.91 13.81 2.37
CA GLY A 241 -12.13 12.69 3.29
C GLY A 241 -13.40 11.91 2.94
N ALA A 242 -14.52 12.61 2.75
CA ALA A 242 -15.77 11.99 2.33
C ALA A 242 -15.67 11.31 0.95
N GLU A 243 -14.98 11.94 -0.01
CA GLU A 243 -14.67 11.34 -1.31
C GLU A 243 -13.86 10.06 -1.14
N HIS A 244 -12.78 10.11 -0.35
CA HIS A 244 -11.92 8.96 -0.13
C HIS A 244 -12.65 7.80 0.56
N ASP A 245 -13.50 8.08 1.56
CA ASP A 245 -14.33 7.07 2.22
C ASP A 245 -15.29 6.40 1.23
N LEU A 246 -15.89 7.16 0.33
CA LEU A 246 -16.77 6.64 -0.71
C LEU A 246 -16.01 5.78 -1.71
N ARG A 247 -14.84 6.23 -2.18
CA ARG A 247 -13.95 5.45 -3.06
C ARG A 247 -13.44 4.18 -2.38
N THR A 248 -13.21 4.23 -1.07
CA THR A 248 -12.81 3.06 -0.27
C THR A 248 -13.93 2.02 -0.23
N LYS A 249 -15.18 2.45 0.00
CA LYS A 249 -16.35 1.55 -0.02
C LYS A 249 -16.58 0.92 -1.39
N ASP A 250 -16.49 1.71 -2.45
CA ASP A 250 -16.62 1.22 -3.83
C ASP A 250 -15.51 0.19 -4.15
N TYR A 251 -14.24 0.53 -3.88
CA TYR A 251 -13.12 -0.39 -4.07
C TYR A 251 -13.30 -1.72 -3.31
N GLN A 252 -13.72 -1.67 -2.05
CA GLN A 252 -13.98 -2.87 -1.24
C GLN A 252 -15.13 -3.69 -1.80
N SER A 253 -16.22 -3.04 -2.24
CA SER A 253 -17.37 -3.71 -2.85
C SER A 253 -16.99 -4.43 -4.15
N GLN A 254 -16.23 -3.77 -5.03
CA GLN A 254 -15.74 -4.38 -6.27
C GLN A 254 -14.79 -5.56 -5.98
N LEU A 255 -13.89 -5.39 -5.02
CA LEU A 255 -12.96 -6.45 -4.61
C LEU A 255 -13.70 -7.66 -4.05
N ASP A 256 -14.71 -7.46 -3.20
CA ASP A 256 -15.49 -8.56 -2.62
C ASP A 256 -16.34 -9.28 -3.67
N THR A 257 -16.87 -8.54 -4.65
CA THR A 257 -17.60 -9.12 -5.79
C THR A 257 -16.69 -10.01 -6.63
N LEU A 258 -15.49 -9.52 -6.95
CA LEU A 258 -14.50 -10.29 -7.69
C LEU A 258 -14.04 -11.54 -6.91
N LYS A 259 -13.76 -11.42 -5.62
CA LYS A 259 -13.44 -12.58 -4.77
C LYS A 259 -14.53 -13.65 -4.83
N ARG A 260 -15.81 -13.26 -4.74
CA ARG A 260 -16.93 -14.22 -4.80
C ARG A 260 -16.97 -15.00 -6.11
N ILE A 261 -16.67 -14.35 -7.22
CA ILE A 261 -16.68 -14.99 -8.55
C ILE A 261 -15.46 -15.88 -8.75
N GLU A 262 -14.29 -15.50 -8.24
CA GLU A 262 -13.05 -16.27 -8.38
C GLU A 262 -13.01 -17.51 -7.48
N GLN A 263 -13.59 -17.43 -6.28
CA GLN A 263 -13.63 -18.52 -5.28
C GLN A 263 -14.00 -19.91 -5.81
N PRO A 264 -15.06 -20.10 -6.62
CA PRO A 264 -15.38 -21.43 -7.18
C PRO A 264 -14.26 -21.98 -8.08
N TYR A 265 -13.59 -21.13 -8.84
CA TYR A 265 -12.48 -21.52 -9.72
C TYR A 265 -11.23 -21.87 -8.93
N ILE A 266 -10.89 -21.06 -7.92
CA ILE A 266 -9.80 -21.37 -6.97
C ILE A 266 -10.03 -22.74 -6.34
N LYS A 267 -11.24 -22.98 -5.79
CA LYS A 267 -11.58 -24.26 -5.16
C LYS A 267 -11.50 -25.44 -6.13
N LYS A 268 -11.88 -25.24 -7.39
CA LYS A 268 -11.77 -26.27 -8.43
C LYS A 268 -10.30 -26.63 -8.68
N VAL A 269 -9.41 -25.66 -8.81
CA VAL A 269 -7.98 -25.89 -9.01
C VAL A 269 -7.33 -26.50 -7.77
N MET A 270 -7.66 -26.02 -6.58
CA MET A 270 -7.14 -26.53 -5.29
C MET A 270 -7.40 -28.02 -5.07
N ARG A 271 -8.48 -28.59 -5.66
CA ARG A 271 -8.77 -30.03 -5.60
C ARG A 271 -7.74 -30.90 -6.34
N HIS A 272 -7.05 -30.34 -7.34
CA HIS A 272 -6.09 -31.06 -8.16
C HIS A 272 -4.65 -30.93 -7.64
N ILE A 273 -4.44 -30.15 -6.57
CA ILE A 273 -3.14 -29.94 -5.97
C ILE A 273 -2.85 -31.03 -4.93
N PRO A 274 -1.65 -31.66 -4.96
CA PRO A 274 -1.23 -32.63 -3.95
C PRO A 274 -1.32 -32.09 -2.52
N GLU A 275 -1.77 -32.91 -1.56
CA GLU A 275 -1.98 -32.49 -0.15
C GLU A 275 -0.72 -31.92 0.51
N ASN A 276 0.44 -32.52 0.22
CA ASN A 276 1.76 -32.06 0.71
C ASN A 276 2.21 -30.70 0.16
N MET A 277 1.44 -30.14 -0.77
CA MET A 277 1.66 -28.88 -1.48
C MET A 277 0.54 -27.87 -1.26
N LYS A 278 -0.50 -28.23 -0.50
CA LYS A 278 -1.58 -27.29 -0.20
C LYS A 278 -1.09 -26.26 0.81
N PHE A 279 -0.86 -25.05 0.32
CA PHE A 279 -0.68 -23.88 1.16
C PHE A 279 -2.03 -23.17 1.35
N LYS A 280 -2.07 -22.14 2.21
CA LYS A 280 -3.26 -21.30 2.42
C LYS A 280 -3.77 -20.81 1.06
N GLU A 281 -5.08 -21.00 0.81
CA GLU A 281 -5.74 -20.56 -0.42
C GLU A 281 -5.49 -19.06 -0.66
N PRO A 282 -5.23 -18.65 -1.91
CA PRO A 282 -5.11 -17.23 -2.21
C PRO A 282 -6.46 -16.55 -1.96
N GLU A 283 -6.43 -15.40 -1.29
CA GLU A 283 -7.65 -14.64 -0.98
C GLU A 283 -8.25 -14.01 -2.24
N TYR A 284 -7.43 -13.74 -3.25
CA TYR A 284 -7.81 -13.15 -4.52
C TYR A 284 -6.79 -13.50 -5.62
N LEU A 285 -7.23 -13.77 -6.86
CA LEU A 285 -6.37 -14.23 -7.96
C LEU A 285 -5.40 -13.14 -8.42
N GLN A 286 -5.78 -11.85 -8.37
CA GLN A 286 -4.91 -10.77 -8.84
C GLN A 286 -4.01 -10.14 -7.77
N THR A 287 -4.17 -10.47 -6.48
CA THR A 287 -3.18 -10.09 -5.45
C THR A 287 -1.83 -10.80 -5.59
N ILE A 288 -1.69 -11.69 -6.58
CA ILE A 288 -0.42 -12.37 -6.91
C ILE A 288 0.18 -11.84 -8.23
N GLY A 289 -0.58 -11.05 -8.99
CA GLY A 289 -0.12 -10.33 -10.18
C GLY A 289 0.27 -8.87 -9.91
N MET A 290 0.17 -8.42 -8.67
CA MET A 290 0.59 -7.07 -8.24
C MET A 290 1.67 -7.19 -7.16
N ASN A 291 2.88 -7.57 -7.58
CA ASN A 291 4.07 -6.91 -7.03
C ASN A 291 4.64 -6.03 -8.16
N PRO A 292 5.12 -4.82 -7.83
CA PRO A 292 5.65 -3.85 -8.78
C PRO A 292 6.83 -4.38 -9.60
#